data_AF-A0A133Y3Y5-F1
#
_entry.id   AF-A0A133Y3Y5-F1
#
_cell.length_a   1.000
_cell.length_b   1.000
_cell.length_c   1.000
_cell.angle_alpha   90.00
_cell.angle_beta   90.00
_cell.angle_gamma   90.00
#
_symmetry.space_group_name_H-M   'P 1'
#
loop_
_entity.id
_entity.type
_entity.pdbx_description
1 polymer ?
#
loop_
_entity_poly.entity_id
_entity_poly.type
_entity_poly.pdbx_seq_one_letter_code
_entity_poly.pdbx_strand_id
1 'polypeptide(L)'
;MVYLEKRIIIVGAGFAGVSAARTLAKKYKKDLSVKITLIDKRSYMTYMTELHEVAADRVEPEAVKYDLRRIFSKLKNVHLVTDEVTDIDYDKKQVIGQDKNYSYDYLVLALGGQSNDFGIKGVGENAFSLWSIDAAEKLKEHIEKTVRKASGEADEAKRRAMLSFVVSGAGFTGVELVGELAEWMPILAKRYKLDPKEFSLYLVEAMDQILKMVTPKEQTKAWRFMEDKLGIEIITSDGIAEVTSTKAVLNSGRELPSYTTIWTAGVQGNLLAKKWGLKTARGNRVETNQYLQAKEHDDIFIAGDLVSYQDASQDGAYVPQIVQAAEQTGELVGYNISQLLSGGEMEEYTGKYDGFMVSIGSRYSVAYVYDKYHVSGFMATFMKHMSNILYFFSIRSFYNIGAYVRHEFFDMRHQRNLFRGHISHKGNVLWSVPMRLFYGAMWLYEGLTKLFGWHGVHSWFGSDIVFPFPWLKEAVSGASEAATSSASQAAPDPGIFSLNYSYGQQPKLVIEEMPRWFGSIMKFMMPNQDVALFMQKFMTLVEIAIGAALIIGAFVWLTSALTIVLVGMFCLSGMFYWVNMWFIVVALALMGGSGRAFGVDHWLQPWIGKHLDHWIYGKIKCRYNDLQE
;
A
#
# COMPACT_ATOMS: atom_id res chain seq x y z
N MET A 1 -39.24 -11.05 39.30
CA MET A 1 -37.84 -11.31 39.65
C MET A 1 -37.06 -10.03 39.39
N VAL A 2 -36.52 -9.41 40.44
CA VAL A 2 -35.53 -8.34 40.28
C VAL A 2 -34.23 -9.03 39.90
N TYR A 3 -33.90 -9.07 38.61
CA TYR A 3 -32.57 -9.52 38.20
C TYR A 3 -31.58 -8.51 38.76
N LEU A 4 -30.73 -8.93 39.69
CA LEU A 4 -29.60 -8.12 40.16
C LEU A 4 -28.73 -7.79 38.96
N GLU A 5 -28.72 -6.51 38.59
CA GLU A 5 -27.97 -6.00 37.45
C GLU A 5 -26.47 -6.25 37.66
N LYS A 6 -25.83 -6.92 36.70
CA LYS A 6 -24.40 -7.22 36.71
C LYS A 6 -23.65 -6.26 35.81
N ARG A 7 -22.65 -5.58 36.38
CA ARG A 7 -21.88 -4.52 35.71
C ARG A 7 -20.49 -5.01 35.35
N ILE A 8 -20.18 -5.02 34.07
CA ILE A 8 -18.85 -5.34 33.55
C ILE A 8 -18.24 -4.04 33.02
N ILE A 9 -17.14 -3.62 33.62
CA ILE A 9 -16.38 -2.44 33.19
C ILE A 9 -15.12 -2.92 32.46
N ILE A 10 -14.86 -2.37 31.28
CA ILE A 10 -13.69 -2.64 30.47
C ILE A 10 -12.96 -1.32 30.27
N VAL A 11 -11.69 -1.24 30.68
CA VAL A 11 -10.87 -0.04 30.58
C VAL A 11 -9.81 -0.24 29.50
N GLY A 12 -9.84 0.60 28.47
CA GLY A 12 -9.00 0.55 27.28
C GLY A 12 -9.72 -0.10 26.11
N ALA A 13 -9.85 0.64 25.01
CA ALA A 13 -10.50 0.20 23.77
C ALA A 13 -9.49 -0.10 22.65
N GLY A 14 -8.34 -0.68 23.00
CA GLY A 14 -7.43 -1.32 22.05
C GLY A 14 -7.93 -2.70 21.60
N PHE A 15 -7.07 -3.46 20.91
CA PHE A 15 -7.40 -4.81 20.41
C PHE A 15 -8.03 -5.71 21.48
N ALA A 16 -7.41 -5.81 22.65
CA ALA A 16 -7.88 -6.67 23.73
C ALA A 16 -9.25 -6.25 24.30
N GLY A 17 -9.44 -4.96 24.61
CA GLY A 17 -10.69 -4.47 25.18
C GLY A 17 -11.86 -4.53 24.20
N VAL A 18 -11.61 -4.24 22.92
CA VAL A 18 -12.62 -4.39 21.87
C VAL A 18 -13.00 -5.86 21.68
N SER A 19 -12.05 -6.78 21.71
CA SER A 19 -12.32 -8.22 21.65
C SER A 19 -13.14 -8.71 22.84
N ALA A 20 -12.75 -8.34 24.07
CA ALA A 20 -13.50 -8.68 25.29
C ALA A 20 -14.94 -8.16 25.24
N ALA A 21 -15.12 -6.87 24.90
CA ALA A 21 -16.43 -6.25 24.80
C ALA A 21 -17.31 -6.92 23.74
N ARG A 22 -16.74 -7.26 22.56
CA ARG A 22 -17.47 -7.95 21.50
C ARG A 22 -17.88 -9.36 21.90
N THR A 23 -17.02 -10.11 22.58
CA THR A 23 -17.33 -11.47 23.06
C THR A 23 -18.48 -11.45 24.06
N LEU A 24 -18.39 -10.59 25.08
CA LEU A 24 -19.46 -10.40 26.06
C LEU A 24 -20.76 -9.93 25.41
N ALA A 25 -20.69 -8.95 24.51
CA ALA A 25 -21.86 -8.40 23.84
C ALA A 25 -22.62 -9.43 23.00
N LYS A 26 -21.90 -10.36 22.36
CA LYS A 26 -22.50 -11.47 21.61
C LYS A 26 -23.18 -12.47 22.55
N LYS A 27 -22.52 -12.85 23.65
CA LYS A 27 -23.08 -13.81 24.63
C LYS A 27 -24.33 -13.26 25.31
N TYR A 28 -24.33 -11.99 25.72
CA TYR A 28 -25.44 -11.34 26.44
C TYR A 28 -26.32 -10.45 25.56
N LYS A 29 -26.40 -10.72 24.26
CA LYS A 29 -27.12 -9.86 23.30
C LYS A 29 -28.59 -9.59 23.68
N LYS A 30 -29.25 -10.55 24.33
CA LYS A 30 -30.67 -10.48 24.72
C LYS A 30 -30.88 -10.28 26.23
N ASP A 31 -29.80 -10.32 27.01
CA ASP A 31 -29.89 -10.24 28.46
C ASP A 31 -29.66 -8.80 28.91
N LEU A 32 -30.73 -8.16 29.37
CA LEU A 32 -30.69 -6.78 29.85
C LEU A 32 -30.19 -6.67 31.29
N SER A 33 -30.01 -7.79 32.00
CA SER A 33 -29.45 -7.79 33.35
C SER A 33 -27.93 -7.60 33.38
N VAL A 34 -27.25 -7.75 32.23
CA VAL A 34 -25.81 -7.55 32.11
C VAL A 34 -25.52 -6.22 31.40
N LYS A 35 -24.88 -5.28 32.10
CA LYS A 35 -24.43 -4.01 31.53
C LYS A 35 -22.93 -4.05 31.26
N ILE A 36 -22.55 -3.90 29.99
CA ILE A 36 -21.17 -3.85 29.54
C ILE A 36 -20.82 -2.39 29.26
N THR A 37 -19.82 -1.84 29.94
CA THR A 37 -19.31 -0.50 29.68
C THR A 37 -17.86 -0.58 29.23
N LEU A 38 -17.56 -0.02 28.05
CA LEU A 38 -16.21 0.11 27.52
C LEU A 38 -15.79 1.58 27.63
N ILE A 39 -14.74 1.83 28.41
CA ILE A 39 -14.20 3.14 28.72
C ILE A 39 -12.85 3.29 28.03
N ASP A 40 -12.67 4.37 27.28
CA ASP A 40 -11.37 4.74 26.72
C ASP A 40 -11.22 6.27 26.70
N LYS A 41 -9.99 6.76 26.78
CA LYS A 41 -9.70 8.21 26.70
C LYS A 41 -9.96 8.81 25.32
N ARG A 42 -10.13 7.98 24.28
CA ARG A 42 -10.47 8.39 22.90
C ARG A 42 -11.80 7.76 22.48
N SER A 43 -12.48 8.40 21.52
CA SER A 43 -13.70 7.88 20.90
C SER A 43 -13.45 6.87 19.77
N TYR A 44 -12.19 6.50 19.54
CA TYR A 44 -11.73 5.63 18.46
C TYR A 44 -10.67 4.64 18.97
N MET A 45 -10.59 3.48 18.34
CA MET A 45 -9.50 2.53 18.47
C MET A 45 -8.39 2.87 17.47
N THR A 46 -7.14 2.87 17.91
CA THR A 46 -5.98 3.04 17.01
C THR A 46 -5.47 1.70 16.51
N TYR A 47 -5.23 1.60 15.20
CA TYR A 47 -4.54 0.47 14.59
C TYR A 47 -3.03 0.61 14.77
N MET A 48 -2.53 0.10 15.89
CA MET A 48 -1.15 0.31 16.35
C MET A 48 -0.10 -0.21 15.38
N THR A 49 -0.44 -1.20 14.55
CA THR A 49 0.48 -1.86 13.61
C THR A 49 0.84 -1.02 12.39
N GLU A 50 0.17 0.12 12.13
CA GLU A 50 0.47 1.01 11.00
C GLU A 50 1.06 2.35 11.45
N LEU A 51 1.39 2.52 12.74
CA LEU A 51 1.95 3.78 13.25
C LEU A 51 3.28 4.16 12.59
N HIS A 52 4.09 3.18 12.19
CA HIS A 52 5.34 3.42 11.47
C HIS A 52 5.12 4.03 10.08
N GLU A 53 4.00 3.69 9.45
CA GLU A 53 3.61 4.21 8.14
C GLU A 53 3.10 5.66 8.26
N VAL A 54 2.39 5.97 9.34
CA VAL A 54 1.95 7.35 9.67
C VAL A 54 3.15 8.24 10.00
N ALA A 55 4.07 7.76 10.84
CA ALA A 55 5.27 8.50 11.24
C ALA A 55 6.18 8.88 10.07
N ALA A 56 6.15 8.11 8.98
CA ALA A 56 6.95 8.32 7.78
C ALA A 56 6.14 8.87 6.58
N ASP A 57 4.99 9.51 6.84
CA ASP A 57 4.10 10.12 5.83
C ASP A 57 3.74 9.19 4.64
N ARG A 58 3.56 7.90 4.92
CA ARG A 58 2.99 6.97 3.95
C ARG A 58 1.46 6.96 4.06
N VAL A 59 0.95 6.78 5.28
CA VAL A 59 -0.48 6.67 5.59
C VAL A 59 -0.96 7.90 6.36
N GLU A 60 -2.18 8.37 6.08
CA GLU A 60 -2.81 9.46 6.81
C GLU A 60 -3.29 9.01 8.20
N PRO A 61 -3.17 9.85 9.26
CA PRO A 61 -3.58 9.49 10.62
C PRO A 61 -5.03 8.99 10.75
N GLU A 62 -5.95 9.52 9.95
CA GLU A 62 -7.35 9.13 9.95
C GLU A 62 -7.57 7.69 9.49
N ALA A 63 -6.70 7.15 8.63
CA ALA A 63 -6.83 5.79 8.10
C ALA A 63 -6.63 4.72 9.19
N VAL A 64 -5.89 5.05 10.26
CA VAL A 64 -5.60 4.15 11.39
C VAL A 64 -6.49 4.41 12.62
N LYS A 65 -7.43 5.36 12.55
CA LYS A 65 -8.38 5.71 13.62
C LYS A 65 -9.75 5.08 13.33
N TYR A 66 -10.14 4.06 14.10
CA TYR A 66 -11.41 3.36 13.95
C TYR A 66 -12.45 3.80 14.99
N ASP A 67 -13.50 4.47 14.53
CA ASP A 67 -14.61 4.93 15.38
C ASP A 67 -15.26 3.77 16.18
N LEU A 68 -15.26 3.88 17.51
CA LEU A 68 -15.83 2.86 18.40
C LEU A 68 -17.35 2.74 18.24
N ARG A 69 -18.08 3.84 18.04
CA ARG A 69 -19.53 3.82 17.81
C ARG A 69 -19.87 3.07 16.53
N ARG A 70 -19.01 3.16 15.51
CA ARG A 70 -19.15 2.35 14.29
C ARG A 70 -18.96 0.86 14.58
N ILE A 71 -17.89 0.50 15.30
CA ILE A 71 -17.57 -0.90 15.68
C ILE A 71 -18.74 -1.54 16.46
N PHE A 72 -19.32 -0.81 17.41
CA PHE A 72 -20.39 -1.32 18.30
C PHE A 72 -21.81 -0.95 17.85
N SER A 73 -22.00 -0.36 16.67
CA SER A 73 -23.31 0.14 16.18
C SER A 73 -24.46 -0.90 16.21
N LYS A 74 -24.14 -2.19 15.99
CA LYS A 74 -25.11 -3.31 16.07
C LYS A 74 -25.13 -4.02 17.43
N LEU A 75 -24.20 -3.71 18.31
CA LEU A 75 -24.04 -4.27 19.66
C LEU A 75 -24.52 -3.22 20.68
N LYS A 76 -25.83 -2.95 20.66
CA LYS A 76 -26.47 -1.88 21.47
C LYS A 76 -26.37 -2.10 22.99
N ASN A 77 -25.98 -3.29 23.42
CA ASN A 77 -25.75 -3.66 24.81
C ASN A 77 -24.35 -3.28 25.33
N VAL A 78 -23.51 -2.65 24.50
CA VAL A 78 -22.24 -2.05 24.93
C VAL A 78 -22.40 -0.55 25.09
N HIS A 79 -22.22 -0.07 26.32
CA HIS A 79 -22.18 1.36 26.62
C HIS A 79 -20.75 1.88 26.40
N LEU A 80 -20.59 2.75 25.40
CA LEU A 80 -19.30 3.39 25.10
C LEU A 80 -19.18 4.69 25.90
N VAL A 81 -18.04 4.84 26.56
CA VAL A 81 -17.72 6.00 27.39
C VAL A 81 -16.35 6.53 26.97
N THR A 82 -16.28 7.84 26.74
CA THR A 82 -15.01 8.53 26.54
C THR A 82 -14.65 9.26 27.82
N ASP A 83 -13.71 8.70 28.58
CA ASP A 83 -13.24 9.22 29.87
C ASP A 83 -11.83 8.67 30.14
N GLU A 84 -11.00 9.42 30.88
CA GLU A 84 -9.67 8.98 31.28
C GLU A 84 -9.73 8.40 32.69
N VAL A 85 -9.47 7.09 32.80
CA VAL A 85 -9.41 6.41 34.10
C VAL A 85 -8.13 6.79 34.81
N THR A 86 -8.26 7.28 36.05
CA THR A 86 -7.14 7.74 36.88
C THR A 86 -6.79 6.81 38.03
N ASP A 87 -7.77 6.05 38.55
CA ASP A 87 -7.56 5.15 39.69
C ASP A 87 -8.63 4.03 39.83
N ILE A 88 -8.44 3.11 40.77
CA ILE A 88 -9.38 2.05 41.13
C ILE A 88 -9.62 2.07 42.65
N ASP A 89 -10.88 2.20 43.08
CA ASP A 89 -11.32 2.02 44.46
C ASP A 89 -11.78 0.56 44.64
N TYR A 90 -10.89 -0.27 45.19
CA TYR A 90 -11.13 -1.70 45.40
C TYR A 90 -12.21 -1.99 46.46
N ASP A 91 -12.32 -1.15 47.49
CA ASP A 91 -13.28 -1.32 48.58
C ASP A 91 -14.72 -1.12 48.09
N LYS A 92 -14.94 -0.07 47.29
CA LYS A 92 -16.24 0.23 46.69
C LYS A 92 -16.49 -0.47 45.36
N LYS A 93 -15.48 -1.18 44.83
CA LYS A 93 -15.45 -1.76 43.48
C LYS A 93 -15.82 -0.74 42.42
N GLN A 94 -15.06 0.35 42.34
CA GLN A 94 -15.27 1.42 41.38
C GLN A 94 -14.00 1.76 40.61
N VAL A 95 -14.15 2.00 39.31
CA VAL A 95 -13.13 2.66 38.51
C VAL A 95 -13.36 4.17 38.62
N ILE A 96 -12.30 4.92 38.92
CA ILE A 96 -12.32 6.38 39.07
C ILE A 96 -11.89 7.00 37.74
N GLY A 97 -12.84 7.63 37.05
CA GLY A 97 -12.58 8.43 35.86
C GLY A 97 -12.38 9.90 36.18
N GLN A 98 -11.94 10.67 35.19
CA GLN A 98 -11.81 12.11 35.29
C GLN A 98 -13.19 12.79 35.41
N ASP A 99 -14.19 12.28 34.69
CA ASP A 99 -15.54 12.85 34.67
C ASP A 99 -16.49 12.21 35.68
N LYS A 100 -16.39 10.89 35.90
CA LYS A 100 -17.28 10.15 36.82
C LYS A 100 -16.67 8.84 37.31
N ASN A 101 -17.30 8.25 38.32
CA ASN A 101 -16.94 6.93 38.85
C ASN A 101 -17.85 5.84 38.28
N TYR A 102 -17.29 4.65 38.07
CA TYR A 102 -17.95 3.52 37.44
C TYR A 102 -17.87 2.29 38.33
N SER A 103 -18.98 1.91 38.97
CA SER A 103 -19.02 0.68 39.77
C SER A 103 -19.00 -0.57 38.88
N TYR A 104 -18.31 -1.61 39.34
CA TYR A 104 -18.19 -2.88 38.64
C TYR A 104 -18.50 -4.07 39.56
N ASP A 105 -19.00 -5.15 38.95
CA ASP A 105 -18.96 -6.50 39.51
C ASP A 105 -17.74 -7.26 38.96
N TYR A 106 -17.39 -7.00 37.71
CA TYR A 106 -16.17 -7.49 37.05
C TYR A 106 -15.47 -6.36 36.30
N LEU A 107 -14.15 -6.29 36.42
CA LEU A 107 -13.30 -5.30 35.78
C LEU A 107 -12.34 -5.98 34.80
N VAL A 108 -12.24 -5.45 33.59
CA VAL A 108 -11.24 -5.85 32.59
C VAL A 108 -10.29 -4.69 32.35
N LEU A 109 -9.00 -4.89 32.58
CA LEU A 109 -7.95 -3.92 32.32
C LEU A 109 -7.20 -4.29 31.04
N ALA A 110 -7.43 -3.50 29.99
CA ALA A 110 -6.85 -3.64 28.66
C ALA A 110 -6.10 -2.35 28.27
N LEU A 111 -5.26 -1.85 29.19
CA LEU A 111 -4.58 -0.55 29.10
C LEU A 111 -3.46 -0.48 28.05
N GLY A 112 -3.11 -1.63 27.45
CA GLY A 112 -2.01 -1.77 26.49
C GLY A 112 -0.63 -1.66 27.14
N GLY A 113 0.38 -1.57 26.27
CA GLY A 113 1.77 -1.30 26.66
C GLY A 113 2.13 0.18 26.53
N GLN A 114 3.34 0.51 26.93
CA GLN A 114 4.00 1.79 26.68
C GLN A 114 5.49 1.56 26.38
N SER A 115 6.15 2.59 25.85
CA SER A 115 7.59 2.53 25.62
C SER A 115 8.36 2.37 26.93
N ASN A 116 9.46 1.61 26.89
CA ASN A 116 10.40 1.42 27.99
C ASN A 116 11.76 1.98 27.59
N ASP A 117 12.17 3.07 28.24
CA ASP A 117 13.47 3.72 28.04
C ASP A 117 14.62 3.06 28.82
N PHE A 118 14.31 2.08 29.68
CA PHE A 118 15.23 1.40 30.59
C PHE A 118 16.01 2.35 31.53
N GLY A 119 15.53 3.59 31.73
CA GLY A 119 16.24 4.62 32.48
C GLY A 119 17.51 5.12 31.79
N ILE A 120 17.68 4.90 30.48
CA ILE A 120 18.83 5.38 29.71
C ILE A 120 18.77 6.90 29.62
N LYS A 121 19.89 7.55 29.95
CA LYS A 121 19.99 9.00 30.08
C LYS A 121 19.55 9.70 28.81
N GLY A 122 18.59 10.62 28.95
CA GLY A 122 18.16 11.50 27.87
C GLY A 122 17.21 10.88 26.85
N VAL A 123 16.89 9.58 26.94
CA VAL A 123 15.92 8.93 26.04
C VAL A 123 14.51 9.51 26.24
N GLY A 124 14.06 9.63 27.49
CA GLY A 124 12.73 10.16 27.79
C GLY A 124 12.54 11.62 27.37
N GLU A 125 13.61 12.41 27.39
CA GLU A 125 13.59 13.85 27.08
C GLU A 125 13.84 14.16 25.60
N ASN A 126 14.74 13.42 24.94
CA ASN A 126 15.25 13.77 23.62
C ASN A 126 14.88 12.77 22.51
N ALA A 127 14.38 11.57 22.83
CA ALA A 127 13.97 10.58 21.84
C ALA A 127 12.46 10.59 21.58
N PHE A 128 12.06 10.22 20.36
CA PHE A 128 10.67 10.01 19.99
C PHE A 128 10.28 8.56 20.23
N SER A 129 9.07 8.33 20.73
CA SER A 129 8.46 6.99 20.77
C SER A 129 7.46 6.82 19.63
N LEU A 130 7.06 5.57 19.38
CA LEU A 130 6.07 5.22 18.35
C LEU A 130 4.92 4.38 18.95
N TRP A 131 4.47 4.75 20.16
CA TRP A 131 3.47 3.96 20.91
C TRP A 131 2.09 4.62 20.98
N SER A 132 1.85 5.65 20.18
CA SER A 132 0.52 6.26 20.02
C SER A 132 0.44 6.99 18.68
N ILE A 133 -0.79 7.27 18.24
CA ILE A 133 -1.02 8.08 17.04
C ILE A 133 -0.47 9.51 17.21
N ASP A 134 -0.62 10.11 18.39
CA ASP A 134 -0.08 11.44 18.67
C ASP A 134 1.46 11.44 18.59
N ALA A 135 2.11 10.35 19.04
CA ALA A 135 3.55 10.21 18.94
C ALA A 135 4.03 10.06 17.49
N ALA A 136 3.30 9.30 16.66
CA ALA A 136 3.57 9.17 15.24
C ALA A 136 3.40 10.51 14.49
N GLU A 137 2.31 11.24 14.76
CA GLU A 137 2.05 12.57 14.19
C GLU A 137 3.14 13.59 14.61
N LYS A 138 3.52 13.59 15.89
CA LYS A 138 4.60 14.45 16.42
C LYS A 138 5.95 14.15 15.78
N LEU A 139 6.29 12.86 15.58
CA LEU A 139 7.53 12.45 14.91
C LEU A 139 7.54 12.91 13.44
N LYS A 140 6.44 12.71 12.72
CA LYS A 140 6.29 13.17 11.33
C LYS A 140 6.51 14.68 11.22
N GLU A 141 5.82 15.46 12.07
CA GLU A 141 5.95 16.92 12.07
C GLU A 141 7.40 17.35 12.39
N HIS A 142 8.03 16.72 13.38
CA HIS A 142 9.41 16.99 13.74
C HIS A 142 10.38 16.74 12.58
N ILE A 143 10.26 15.60 11.89
CA ILE A 143 11.11 15.28 10.74
C ILE A 143 10.92 16.32 9.63
N GLU A 144 9.68 16.65 9.25
CA GLU A 144 9.43 17.64 8.21
C GLU A 144 9.99 19.02 8.57
N LYS A 145 9.82 19.45 9.83
CA LYS A 145 10.32 20.73 10.32
C LYS A 145 11.84 20.77 10.37
N THR A 146 12.48 19.69 10.82
CA THR A 146 13.93 19.58 10.94
C THR A 146 14.60 19.55 9.57
N VAL A 147 14.07 18.76 8.62
CA VAL A 147 14.57 18.74 7.24
C VAL A 147 14.34 20.09 6.54
N ARG A 148 13.19 20.75 6.78
CA ARG A 148 12.96 22.11 6.26
C ARG A 148 14.00 23.10 6.79
N LYS A 149 14.36 23.04 8.08
CA LYS A 149 15.42 23.87 8.67
C LYS A 149 16.78 23.57 8.05
N ALA A 150 17.11 22.28 7.86
CA ALA A 150 18.35 21.85 7.22
C ALA A 150 18.53 22.47 5.82
N SER A 151 17.44 22.68 5.06
CA SER A 151 17.51 23.34 3.75
C SER A 151 18.01 24.79 3.77
N GLY A 152 18.01 25.44 4.93
CA GLY A 152 18.55 26.78 5.13
C GLY A 152 19.72 26.83 6.12
N GLU A 153 20.36 25.69 6.40
CA GLU A 153 21.52 25.62 7.30
C GLU A 153 22.82 25.63 6.50
N ALA A 154 23.68 26.61 6.77
CA ALA A 154 24.93 26.81 6.04
C ALA A 154 26.03 25.87 6.55
N ASP A 155 26.05 25.58 7.86
CA ASP A 155 27.01 24.63 8.46
C ASP A 155 26.70 23.21 7.99
N GLU A 156 27.62 22.63 7.21
CA GLU A 156 27.49 21.27 6.69
C GLU A 156 27.37 20.22 7.79
N ALA A 157 28.18 20.29 8.84
CA ALA A 157 28.16 19.27 9.90
C ALA A 157 26.81 19.27 10.63
N LYS A 158 26.32 20.47 10.95
CA LYS A 158 25.01 20.64 11.59
C LYS A 158 23.86 20.27 10.66
N ARG A 159 23.94 20.64 9.38
CA ARG A 159 22.95 20.27 8.36
C ARG A 159 22.86 18.75 8.22
N ARG A 160 23.99 18.06 8.08
CA ARG A 160 24.03 16.58 8.00
C ARG A 160 23.48 15.94 9.26
N ALA A 161 23.80 16.45 10.45
CA ALA A 161 23.18 15.98 11.69
C ALA A 161 21.65 16.17 11.73
N MET A 162 21.11 17.23 11.12
CA MET A 162 19.64 17.40 10.98
C MET A 162 19.02 16.40 9.98
N LEU A 163 19.80 15.91 9.02
CA LEU A 163 19.40 14.94 8.00
C LEU A 163 19.75 13.49 8.35
N SER A 164 20.34 13.28 9.52
CA SER A 164 20.62 11.97 10.11
C SER A 164 19.48 11.55 11.02
N PHE A 165 19.01 10.31 10.86
CA PHE A 165 17.98 9.72 11.70
C PHE A 165 18.53 8.46 12.38
N VAL A 166 18.31 8.34 13.70
CA VAL A 166 18.75 7.18 14.49
C VAL A 166 17.52 6.44 15.00
N VAL A 167 17.35 5.18 14.60
CA VAL A 167 16.32 4.28 15.13
C VAL A 167 17.01 3.29 16.07
N SER A 168 16.65 3.32 17.35
CA SER A 168 17.16 2.39 18.36
C SER A 168 16.19 1.23 18.57
N GLY A 169 16.69 0.00 18.49
CA GLY A 169 15.96 -1.25 18.51
C GLY A 169 15.77 -1.82 17.10
N ALA A 170 16.41 -2.95 16.79
CA ALA A 170 16.22 -3.69 15.55
C ALA A 170 15.21 -4.84 15.69
N GLY A 171 14.23 -4.65 16.57
CA GLY A 171 13.03 -5.48 16.66
C GLY A 171 12.03 -5.17 15.53
N PHE A 172 10.81 -5.71 15.66
CA PHE A 172 9.76 -5.60 14.66
C PHE A 172 9.48 -4.14 14.27
N THR A 173 9.12 -3.29 15.24
CA THR A 173 8.77 -1.89 15.01
C THR A 173 9.90 -1.06 14.42
N GLY A 174 11.13 -1.25 14.90
CA GLY A 174 12.28 -0.47 14.43
C GLY A 174 12.66 -0.80 12.99
N VAL A 175 12.61 -2.08 12.60
CA VAL A 175 12.86 -2.51 11.21
C VAL A 175 11.78 -1.99 10.27
N GLU A 176 10.51 -2.04 10.66
CA GLU A 176 9.43 -1.48 9.83
C GLU A 176 9.58 0.03 9.64
N LEU A 177 9.85 0.75 10.72
CA LEU A 177 10.02 2.19 10.69
C LEU A 177 11.22 2.62 9.84
N VAL A 178 12.39 1.96 9.99
CA VAL A 178 13.58 2.33 9.23
C VAL A 178 13.37 2.13 7.73
N GLY A 179 12.64 1.08 7.34
CA GLY A 179 12.27 0.85 5.94
C GLY A 179 11.37 1.97 5.39
N GLU A 180 10.39 2.44 6.18
CA GLU A 180 9.54 3.56 5.77
C GLU A 180 10.30 4.90 5.71
N LEU A 181 11.21 5.17 6.65
CA LEU A 181 12.05 6.36 6.64
C LEU A 181 12.98 6.40 5.43
N ALA A 182 13.58 5.26 5.07
CA ALA A 182 14.45 5.15 3.90
C ALA A 182 13.72 5.49 2.59
N GLU A 183 12.44 5.11 2.45
CA GLU A 183 11.63 5.48 1.29
C GLU A 183 11.17 6.96 1.31
N TRP A 184 11.09 7.56 2.51
CA TRP A 184 10.67 8.95 2.67
C TRP A 184 11.80 9.96 2.45
N MET A 185 13.04 9.65 2.84
CA MET A 185 14.20 10.54 2.70
C MET A 185 14.39 11.13 1.29
N PRO A 186 14.32 10.35 0.18
CA PRO A 186 14.44 10.92 -1.17
C PRO A 186 13.30 11.88 -1.54
N ILE A 187 12.11 11.67 -0.98
CA ILE A 187 10.95 12.54 -1.19
C ILE A 187 11.18 13.88 -0.49
N LEU A 188 11.66 13.82 0.76
CA LEU A 188 12.02 15.00 1.55
C LEU A 188 13.16 15.79 0.89
N ALA A 189 14.21 15.11 0.42
CA ALA A 189 15.34 15.72 -0.29
C ALA A 189 14.86 16.50 -1.53
N LYS A 190 14.00 15.88 -2.35
CA LYS A 190 13.41 16.52 -3.54
C LYS A 190 12.49 17.70 -3.19
N ARG A 191 11.70 17.58 -2.11
CA ARG A 191 10.75 18.61 -1.65
C ARG A 191 11.50 19.86 -1.18
N TYR A 192 12.56 19.68 -0.41
CA TYR A 192 13.31 20.77 0.22
C TYR A 192 14.61 21.16 -0.50
N LYS A 193 14.87 20.61 -1.69
CA LYS A 193 16.04 20.93 -2.53
C LYS A 193 17.35 20.67 -1.80
N LEU A 194 17.48 19.47 -1.23
CA LEU A 194 18.67 18.97 -0.55
C LEU A 194 19.32 17.86 -1.39
N ASP A 195 20.62 17.64 -1.21
CA ASP A 195 21.29 16.46 -1.78
C ASP A 195 20.84 15.20 -1.01
N PRO A 196 20.24 14.20 -1.68
CA PRO A 196 19.89 12.93 -1.04
C PRO A 196 21.05 12.23 -0.34
N LYS A 197 22.30 12.46 -0.77
CA LYS A 197 23.50 11.86 -0.17
C LYS A 197 23.88 12.42 1.19
N GLU A 198 23.34 13.58 1.58
CA GLU A 198 23.58 14.15 2.90
C GLU A 198 22.75 13.48 4.00
N PHE A 199 21.69 12.76 3.63
CA PHE A 199 20.88 12.02 4.58
C PHE A 199 21.59 10.76 5.06
N SER A 200 21.40 10.40 6.33
CA SER A 200 21.93 9.17 6.92
C SER A 200 20.87 8.52 7.79
N LEU A 201 20.87 7.18 7.83
CA LEU A 201 19.87 6.41 8.56
C LEU A 201 20.55 5.26 9.29
N TYR A 202 20.46 5.28 10.60
CA TYR A 202 21.09 4.31 11.50
C TYR A 202 20.04 3.43 12.16
N LEU A 203 20.25 2.12 12.14
CA LEU A 203 19.50 1.16 12.93
C LEU A 203 20.42 0.57 14.00
N VAL A 204 20.19 0.93 15.26
CA VAL A 204 21.08 0.59 16.38
C VAL A 204 20.43 -0.46 17.27
N GLU A 205 21.12 -1.55 17.54
CA GLU A 205 20.66 -2.68 18.36
C GLU A 205 21.74 -3.09 19.37
N ALA A 206 21.32 -3.21 20.63
CA ALA A 206 22.22 -3.61 21.71
C ALA A 206 22.63 -5.08 21.60
N MET A 207 21.77 -5.92 21.04
CA MET A 207 22.04 -7.33 20.78
C MET A 207 22.82 -7.55 19.48
N ASP A 208 23.36 -8.75 19.32
CA ASP A 208 24.12 -9.20 18.14
C ASP A 208 23.25 -9.50 16.91
N GLN A 209 21.93 -9.59 17.09
CA GLN A 209 20.98 -10.00 16.05
C GLN A 209 19.79 -9.05 15.96
N ILE A 210 19.36 -8.78 14.72
CA ILE A 210 18.09 -8.12 14.41
C ILE A 210 16.94 -9.14 14.39
N LEU A 211 15.71 -8.68 14.58
CA LEU A 211 14.47 -9.48 14.43
C LEU A 211 14.54 -10.86 15.09
N LYS A 212 14.80 -10.92 16.39
CA LYS A 212 14.91 -12.19 17.14
C LYS A 212 13.67 -13.09 17.08
N MET A 213 12.52 -12.55 16.68
CA MET A 213 11.28 -13.31 16.51
C MET A 213 11.21 -14.12 15.21
N VAL A 214 12.14 -13.93 14.27
CA VAL A 214 12.24 -14.73 13.04
C VAL A 214 13.57 -15.48 12.97
N THR A 215 13.67 -16.43 12.05
CA THR A 215 14.86 -17.28 11.94
C THR A 215 16.03 -16.55 11.27
N PRO A 216 17.28 -17.06 11.41
CA PRO A 216 18.47 -16.46 10.79
C PRO A 216 18.34 -16.25 9.27
N LYS A 217 17.50 -17.04 8.59
CA LYS A 217 17.24 -16.92 7.16
C LYS A 217 16.52 -15.62 6.81
N GLU A 218 15.50 -15.26 7.58
CA GLU A 218 14.76 -14.01 7.41
C GLU A 218 15.62 -12.81 7.85
N GLN A 219 16.35 -12.95 8.95
CA GLN A 219 17.28 -11.92 9.45
C GLN A 219 18.32 -11.55 8.38
N THR A 220 18.96 -12.54 7.77
CA THR A 220 19.96 -12.31 6.71
C THR A 220 19.38 -11.60 5.49
N LYS A 221 18.15 -11.96 5.08
CA LYS A 221 17.47 -11.32 3.96
C LYS A 221 17.08 -9.87 4.27
N ALA A 222 16.55 -9.63 5.46
CA ALA A 222 16.20 -8.30 5.93
C ALA A 222 17.43 -7.39 5.99
N TRP A 223 18.52 -7.89 6.59
CA TRP A 223 19.80 -7.19 6.69
C TRP A 223 20.30 -6.74 5.31
N ARG A 224 20.49 -7.70 4.39
CA ARG A 224 20.99 -7.40 3.03
C ARG A 224 20.10 -6.42 2.29
N PHE A 225 18.77 -6.53 2.45
CA PHE A 225 17.88 -5.58 1.80
C PHE A 225 18.03 -4.16 2.37
N MET A 226 18.07 -4.01 3.69
CA MET A 226 18.25 -2.72 4.36
C MET A 226 19.61 -2.08 4.03
N GLU A 227 20.69 -2.86 4.08
CA GLU A 227 22.04 -2.36 3.81
C GLU A 227 22.26 -2.12 2.31
N ASP A 228 22.11 -3.15 1.47
CA ASP A 228 22.50 -3.09 0.05
C ASP A 228 21.54 -2.27 -0.81
N LYS A 229 20.25 -2.19 -0.44
CA LYS A 229 19.21 -1.54 -1.27
C LYS A 229 18.73 -0.22 -0.73
N LEU A 230 18.71 -0.06 0.60
CA LEU A 230 18.24 1.17 1.25
C LEU A 230 19.37 2.03 1.81
N GLY A 231 20.60 1.51 1.91
CA GLY A 231 21.74 2.25 2.44
C GLY A 231 21.64 2.55 3.93
N ILE A 232 20.93 1.69 4.69
CA ILE A 232 20.79 1.80 6.13
C ILE A 232 22.07 1.28 6.79
N GLU A 233 22.67 2.06 7.68
CA GLU A 233 23.77 1.58 8.50
C GLU A 233 23.22 0.82 9.72
N ILE A 234 23.46 -0.48 9.76
CA ILE A 234 22.99 -1.35 10.84
C ILE A 234 24.13 -1.58 11.83
N ILE A 235 23.90 -1.21 13.09
CA ILE A 235 24.86 -1.32 14.18
C ILE A 235 24.29 -2.29 15.21
N THR A 236 24.91 -3.46 15.37
CA THR A 236 24.56 -4.46 16.39
C THR A 236 25.64 -4.58 17.45
N SER A 237 25.33 -5.26 18.55
CA SER A 237 26.22 -5.45 19.70
C SER A 237 26.67 -4.12 20.34
N ASP A 238 25.96 -3.03 20.08
CA ASP A 238 26.29 -1.70 20.58
C ASP A 238 25.01 -0.89 20.79
N GLY A 239 24.58 -0.81 22.05
CA GLY A 239 23.35 -0.12 22.45
C GLY A 239 23.55 1.39 22.64
N ILE A 240 22.45 2.12 22.78
CA ILE A 240 22.47 3.53 23.14
C ILE A 240 22.80 3.68 24.63
N ALA A 241 23.81 4.50 24.95
CA ALA A 241 24.20 4.89 26.30
C ALA A 241 23.54 6.21 26.75
N GLU A 242 23.43 7.17 25.83
CA GLU A 242 22.86 8.49 26.10
C GLU A 242 22.24 9.09 24.83
N VAL A 243 21.14 9.83 24.98
CA VAL A 243 20.57 10.65 23.90
C VAL A 243 20.54 12.11 24.33
N THR A 244 21.12 12.98 23.52
CA THR A 244 21.05 14.44 23.68
C THR A 244 20.17 15.04 22.58
N SER A 245 19.95 16.35 22.62
CA SER A 245 19.18 17.05 21.58
C SER A 245 19.84 17.07 20.19
N THR A 246 21.13 16.73 20.08
CA THR A 246 21.91 16.83 18.83
C THR A 246 22.71 15.58 18.48
N LYS A 247 22.70 14.54 19.32
CA LYS A 247 23.41 13.28 19.07
C LYS A 247 22.88 12.13 19.92
N ALA A 248 23.06 10.91 19.43
CA ALA A 248 22.97 9.68 20.20
C ALA A 248 24.37 9.11 20.45
N VAL A 249 24.67 8.68 21.67
CA VAL A 249 25.96 8.12 22.08
C VAL A 249 25.78 6.63 22.34
N LEU A 250 26.63 5.81 21.74
CA LEU A 250 26.61 4.35 21.91
C LEU A 250 27.43 3.91 23.12
N ASN A 251 27.24 2.68 23.58
CA ASN A 251 28.00 2.08 24.69
C ASN A 251 29.50 1.98 24.38
N SER A 252 29.87 1.84 23.11
CA SER A 252 31.26 1.91 22.65
C SER A 252 31.90 3.30 22.76
N GLY A 253 31.11 4.34 23.04
CA GLY A 253 31.53 5.74 22.99
C GLY A 253 31.40 6.37 21.59
N ARG A 254 30.97 5.61 20.57
CA ARG A 254 30.69 6.16 19.24
C ARG A 254 29.55 7.17 19.33
N GLU A 255 29.75 8.35 18.75
CA GLU A 255 28.72 9.38 18.66
C GLU A 255 28.08 9.38 17.28
N LEU A 256 26.75 9.43 17.24
CA LEU A 256 25.93 9.56 16.03
C LEU A 256 25.24 10.92 16.06
N PRO A 257 25.76 11.94 15.33
CA PRO A 257 25.13 13.25 15.24
C PRO A 257 23.74 13.15 14.62
N SER A 258 22.72 13.55 15.36
CA SER A 258 21.32 13.42 14.96
C SER A 258 20.43 14.32 15.80
N TYR A 259 19.53 15.05 15.14
CA TYR A 259 18.44 15.78 15.80
C TYR A 259 17.16 14.94 15.91
N THR A 260 17.19 13.70 15.42
CA THR A 260 16.03 12.80 15.40
C THR A 260 16.48 11.40 15.83
N THR A 261 16.28 11.11 17.11
CA THR A 261 16.47 9.77 17.67
C THR A 261 15.11 9.18 18.00
N ILE A 262 14.85 7.96 17.53
CA ILE A 262 13.57 7.28 17.64
C ILE A 262 13.78 5.98 18.41
N TRP A 263 13.06 5.83 19.51
CA TRP A 263 13.22 4.73 20.45
C TRP A 263 12.16 3.65 20.23
N THR A 264 12.61 2.45 19.85
CA THR A 264 11.78 1.27 19.59
C THR A 264 12.30 0.00 20.27
N ALA A 265 13.35 0.11 21.09
CA ALA A 265 14.07 -1.03 21.68
C ALA A 265 13.36 -1.68 22.88
N GLY A 266 12.28 -1.10 23.38
CA GLY A 266 11.65 -1.55 24.61
C GLY A 266 10.18 -1.20 24.73
N VAL A 267 9.41 -2.19 25.18
CA VAL A 267 8.01 -2.06 25.57
C VAL A 267 7.85 -2.59 26.98
N GLN A 268 6.95 -1.99 27.74
CA GLN A 268 6.55 -2.41 29.08
C GLN A 268 5.04 -2.32 29.22
N GLY A 269 4.47 -2.97 30.23
CA GLY A 269 3.08 -2.76 30.60
C GLY A 269 2.83 -1.29 30.98
N ASN A 270 1.59 -0.82 30.81
CA ASN A 270 1.21 0.52 31.20
C ASN A 270 1.42 0.72 32.72
N LEU A 271 2.20 1.75 33.09
CA LEU A 271 2.60 1.99 34.48
C LEU A 271 1.41 2.35 35.39
N LEU A 272 0.26 2.74 34.81
CA LEU A 272 -0.97 2.94 35.57
C LEU A 272 -1.37 1.70 36.35
N ALA A 273 -1.19 0.49 35.82
CA ALA A 273 -1.53 -0.73 36.54
C ALA A 273 -0.75 -0.86 37.86
N LYS A 274 0.55 -0.56 37.83
CA LYS A 274 1.39 -0.51 39.03
C LYS A 274 0.96 0.61 39.98
N LYS A 275 0.64 1.79 39.43
CA LYS A 275 0.16 2.94 40.22
C LYS A 275 -1.15 2.63 40.94
N TRP A 276 -2.03 1.85 40.31
CA TRP A 276 -3.29 1.39 40.89
C TRP A 276 -3.12 0.23 41.87
N GLY A 277 -1.90 -0.15 42.22
CA GLY A 277 -1.64 -1.15 43.26
C GLY A 277 -1.66 -2.61 42.80
N LEU A 278 -1.77 -2.88 41.49
CA LEU A 278 -1.70 -4.25 40.98
C LEU A 278 -0.27 -4.79 41.03
N LYS A 279 -0.15 -6.08 41.37
CA LYS A 279 1.13 -6.77 41.42
C LYS A 279 1.72 -6.94 40.02
N THR A 280 2.86 -6.31 39.78
CA THR A 280 3.55 -6.36 38.49
C THR A 280 4.82 -7.22 38.53
N ALA A 281 5.12 -7.90 37.43
CA ALA A 281 6.33 -8.67 37.20
C ALA A 281 7.25 -7.98 36.16
N ARG A 282 8.11 -8.78 35.50
CA ARG A 282 9.05 -8.36 34.47
C ARG A 282 8.38 -7.45 33.43
N GLY A 283 9.00 -6.30 33.17
CA GLY A 283 8.50 -5.32 32.20
C GLY A 283 7.25 -4.57 32.67
N ASN A 284 7.02 -4.44 33.99
CA ASN A 284 5.86 -3.76 34.56
C ASN A 284 4.49 -4.28 34.06
N ARG A 285 4.46 -5.57 33.70
CA ARG A 285 3.24 -6.30 33.29
C ARG A 285 2.58 -6.90 34.53
N VAL A 286 1.26 -6.99 34.59
CA VAL A 286 0.51 -7.49 35.75
C VAL A 286 0.54 -9.01 35.82
N GLU A 287 0.89 -9.56 36.98
CA GLU A 287 0.86 -11.01 37.20
C GLU A 287 -0.57 -11.54 37.18
N THR A 288 -0.81 -12.58 36.37
CA THR A 288 -2.12 -13.23 36.31
C THR A 288 -2.04 -14.72 36.64
N ASN A 289 -3.19 -15.30 36.97
CA ASN A 289 -3.38 -16.75 36.94
C ASN A 289 -3.66 -17.23 35.50
N GLN A 290 -3.93 -18.53 35.34
CA GLN A 290 -4.20 -19.16 34.05
C GLN A 290 -5.51 -18.72 33.38
N TYR A 291 -6.44 -18.14 34.14
CA TYR A 291 -7.70 -17.59 33.65
C TYR A 291 -7.61 -16.10 33.30
N LEU A 292 -6.40 -15.53 33.39
CA LEU A 292 -6.08 -14.12 33.18
C LEU A 292 -6.68 -13.17 34.24
N GLN A 293 -7.00 -13.69 35.42
CA GLN A 293 -7.34 -12.85 36.58
C GLN A 293 -6.07 -12.29 37.19
N ALA A 294 -6.09 -11.03 37.62
CA ALA A 294 -5.00 -10.44 38.37
C ALA A 294 -4.77 -11.22 39.66
N LYS A 295 -3.50 -11.49 40.02
CA LYS A 295 -3.22 -12.13 41.31
C LYS A 295 -3.84 -11.31 42.44
N GLU A 296 -4.39 -12.02 43.43
CA GLU A 296 -5.04 -11.44 44.61
C GLU A 296 -6.42 -10.80 44.33
N HIS A 297 -6.93 -10.86 43.10
CA HIS A 297 -8.26 -10.34 42.72
C HIS A 297 -9.04 -11.31 41.80
N ASP A 298 -10.13 -11.88 42.31
CA ASP A 298 -10.96 -12.81 41.52
C ASP A 298 -11.92 -12.09 40.55
N ASP A 299 -12.16 -10.80 40.75
CA ASP A 299 -13.08 -9.98 39.97
C ASP A 299 -12.40 -9.06 38.94
N ILE A 300 -11.06 -9.08 38.87
CA ILE A 300 -10.28 -8.25 37.95
C ILE A 300 -9.53 -9.12 36.97
N PHE A 301 -9.77 -8.89 35.67
CA PHE A 301 -9.12 -9.57 34.57
C PHE A 301 -8.18 -8.64 33.82
N ILE A 302 -7.06 -9.18 33.34
CA ILE A 302 -6.05 -8.46 32.59
C ILE A 302 -6.02 -8.98 31.16
N ALA A 303 -5.92 -8.08 30.18
CA ALA A 303 -5.85 -8.46 28.77
C ALA A 303 -4.84 -7.61 28.00
N GLY A 304 -4.40 -8.12 26.85
CA GLY A 304 -3.43 -7.43 25.99
C GLY A 304 -2.01 -7.44 26.55
N ASP A 305 -1.25 -6.42 26.15
CA ASP A 305 0.17 -6.25 26.49
C ASP A 305 0.45 -6.13 28.00
N LEU A 306 -0.60 -5.94 28.81
CA LEU A 306 -0.52 -5.81 30.26
C LEU A 306 -0.40 -7.16 30.97
N VAL A 307 -0.85 -8.26 30.37
CA VAL A 307 -0.83 -9.62 30.96
C VAL A 307 0.60 -10.03 31.26
N SER A 308 0.90 -10.67 32.38
CA SER A 308 2.16 -11.38 32.63
C SER A 308 1.81 -12.80 33.09
N TYR A 309 1.84 -13.72 32.14
CA TYR A 309 1.53 -15.13 32.34
C TYR A 309 2.50 -15.98 31.55
N GLN A 310 2.99 -17.07 32.16
CA GLN A 310 3.77 -18.09 31.50
C GLN A 310 2.83 -19.15 30.95
N ASP A 311 2.77 -19.25 29.64
CA ASP A 311 1.89 -20.17 28.95
C ASP A 311 2.54 -21.57 28.90
N ALA A 312 1.95 -22.50 29.66
CA ALA A 312 2.42 -23.88 29.72
C ALA A 312 2.34 -24.60 28.36
N SER A 313 1.45 -24.15 27.45
CA SER A 313 1.34 -24.69 26.09
C SER A 313 2.44 -24.20 25.14
N GLN A 314 3.22 -23.21 25.57
CA GLN A 314 4.31 -22.57 24.83
C GLN A 314 5.65 -22.72 25.57
N ASP A 315 5.92 -23.90 26.12
CA ASP A 315 7.15 -24.23 26.86
C ASP A 315 7.47 -23.26 28.02
N GLY A 316 6.43 -22.68 28.64
CA GLY A 316 6.56 -21.71 29.73
C GLY A 316 6.98 -20.31 29.27
N ALA A 317 6.92 -20.03 27.96
CA ALA A 317 7.12 -18.69 27.43
C ALA A 317 6.05 -17.72 27.96
N TYR A 318 6.45 -16.48 28.20
CA TYR A 318 5.48 -15.44 28.55
C TYR A 318 4.60 -15.12 27.35
N VAL A 319 3.33 -14.79 27.61
CA VAL A 319 2.42 -14.24 26.59
C VAL A 319 3.14 -13.10 25.84
N PRO A 320 3.23 -13.12 24.50
CA PRO A 320 3.91 -12.07 23.75
C PRO A 320 3.06 -10.79 23.67
N GLN A 321 3.71 -9.64 23.52
CA GLN A 321 3.06 -8.33 23.33
C GLN A 321 2.80 -8.09 21.84
N ILE A 322 1.85 -8.86 21.29
CA ILE A 322 1.45 -8.81 19.88
C ILE A 322 -0.07 -8.76 19.75
N VAL A 323 -0.56 -8.28 18.61
CA VAL A 323 -2.00 -8.14 18.36
C VAL A 323 -2.77 -9.45 18.54
N GLN A 324 -2.26 -10.57 18.02
CA GLN A 324 -2.94 -11.87 18.15
C GLN A 324 -3.12 -12.29 19.62
N ALA A 325 -2.10 -12.08 20.45
CA ALA A 325 -2.18 -12.34 21.89
C ALA A 325 -3.16 -11.37 22.57
N ALA A 326 -3.19 -10.11 22.16
CA ALA A 326 -4.14 -9.15 22.69
C ALA A 326 -5.60 -9.53 22.36
N GLU A 327 -5.88 -9.95 21.14
CA GLU A 327 -7.21 -10.43 20.76
C GLU A 327 -7.58 -11.70 21.52
N GLN A 328 -6.70 -12.71 21.57
CA GLN A 328 -6.96 -13.98 22.26
C GLN A 328 -7.19 -13.82 23.75
N THR A 329 -6.36 -13.02 24.43
CA THR A 329 -6.54 -12.71 25.86
C THR A 329 -7.85 -11.96 26.10
N GLY A 330 -8.20 -11.00 25.24
CA GLY A 330 -9.49 -10.29 25.32
C GLY A 330 -10.69 -11.21 25.11
N GLU A 331 -10.65 -12.08 24.09
CA GLU A 331 -11.70 -13.06 23.83
C GLU A 331 -11.89 -14.03 24.99
N LEU A 332 -10.79 -14.56 25.54
CA LEU A 332 -10.82 -15.47 26.68
C LEU A 332 -11.38 -14.80 27.93
N VAL A 333 -10.95 -13.57 28.26
CA VAL A 333 -11.49 -12.82 29.41
C VAL A 333 -13.00 -12.63 29.27
N GLY A 334 -13.47 -12.22 28.08
CA GLY A 334 -14.90 -12.08 27.82
C GLY A 334 -15.65 -13.42 27.93
N TYR A 335 -15.02 -14.52 27.53
CA TYR A 335 -15.56 -15.86 27.72
C TYR A 335 -15.63 -16.25 29.20
N ASN A 336 -14.53 -16.13 29.96
CA ASN A 336 -14.47 -16.53 31.37
C ASN A 336 -15.44 -15.75 32.26
N ILE A 337 -15.57 -14.43 32.06
CA ILE A 337 -16.57 -13.63 32.79
C ILE A 337 -17.98 -14.15 32.52
N SER A 338 -18.28 -14.54 31.28
CA SER A 338 -19.60 -15.07 30.98
C SER A 338 -19.87 -16.44 31.63
N GLN A 339 -18.85 -17.28 31.75
CA GLN A 339 -18.96 -18.58 32.43
C GLN A 339 -19.24 -18.36 33.93
N LEU A 340 -18.53 -17.43 34.57
CA LEU A 340 -18.77 -17.06 35.96
C LEU A 340 -20.20 -16.56 36.19
N LEU A 341 -20.72 -15.74 35.29
CA LEU A 341 -22.09 -15.23 35.37
C LEU A 341 -23.16 -16.31 35.16
N SER A 342 -22.89 -17.34 34.35
CA SER A 342 -23.81 -18.46 34.12
C SER A 342 -23.59 -19.65 35.07
N GLY A 343 -22.59 -19.61 35.95
CA GLY A 343 -22.22 -20.72 36.84
C GLY A 343 -21.51 -21.88 36.12
N GLY A 344 -20.87 -21.62 34.97
CA GLY A 344 -20.06 -22.58 34.23
C GLY A 344 -18.58 -22.53 34.62
N GLU A 345 -17.78 -23.41 34.03
CA GLU A 345 -16.34 -23.48 34.26
C GLU A 345 -15.57 -22.51 33.34
N MET A 346 -14.50 -21.92 33.87
CA MET A 346 -13.58 -21.05 33.13
C MET A 346 -12.58 -21.88 32.32
N GLU A 347 -12.06 -21.30 31.24
CA GLU A 347 -11.02 -21.90 30.40
C GLU A 347 -9.65 -21.26 30.67
N GLU A 348 -8.62 -22.10 30.69
CA GLU A 348 -7.23 -21.66 30.82
C GLU A 348 -6.71 -21.04 29.52
N TYR A 349 -5.79 -20.08 29.63
CA TYR A 349 -5.19 -19.45 28.47
C TYR A 349 -4.23 -20.39 27.74
N THR A 350 -4.45 -20.54 26.44
CA THR A 350 -3.54 -21.20 25.51
C THR A 350 -3.33 -20.30 24.29
N GLY A 351 -2.10 -19.87 24.09
CA GLY A 351 -1.72 -19.00 22.98
C GLY A 351 -1.48 -19.79 21.70
N LYS A 352 -2.00 -19.29 20.58
CA LYS A 352 -1.69 -19.82 19.25
C LYS A 352 -1.38 -18.69 18.28
N TYR A 353 -0.14 -18.62 17.82
CA TYR A 353 0.31 -17.52 16.97
C TYR A 353 0.66 -18.02 15.57
N ASP A 354 0.26 -17.29 14.54
CA ASP A 354 0.44 -17.72 13.15
C ASP A 354 1.84 -17.40 12.61
N GLY A 355 2.61 -16.59 13.33
CA GLY A 355 3.98 -16.19 12.99
C GLY A 355 4.13 -14.68 12.78
N PHE A 356 5.23 -14.28 12.14
CA PHE A 356 5.64 -12.87 12.01
C PHE A 356 5.82 -12.47 10.55
N MET A 357 5.33 -11.28 10.20
CA MET A 357 5.47 -10.66 8.88
C MET A 357 5.98 -9.23 9.07
N VAL A 358 7.26 -9.00 8.78
CA VAL A 358 7.93 -7.71 9.01
C VAL A 358 8.10 -7.00 7.68
N SER A 359 7.54 -5.80 7.51
CA SER A 359 7.80 -4.98 6.33
C SER A 359 9.11 -4.21 6.44
N ILE A 360 9.68 -3.89 5.27
CA ILE A 360 10.84 -3.01 5.16
C ILE A 360 10.50 -2.04 4.03
N GLY A 361 9.84 -0.94 4.42
CA GLY A 361 9.17 -0.03 3.49
C GLY A 361 7.98 -0.69 2.79
N SER A 362 7.50 -0.05 1.73
CA SER A 362 6.27 -0.47 1.03
C SER A 362 6.43 -1.63 0.04
N ARG A 363 7.67 -2.09 -0.19
CA ARG A 363 8.01 -2.97 -1.34
C ARG A 363 8.70 -4.28 -0.99
N TYR A 364 9.08 -4.46 0.27
CA TYR A 364 9.77 -5.67 0.72
C TYR A 364 9.29 -6.06 2.10
N SER A 365 9.28 -7.35 2.38
CA SER A 365 8.97 -7.90 3.69
C SER A 365 9.69 -9.23 3.87
N VAL A 366 9.85 -9.65 5.11
CA VAL A 366 10.24 -11.02 5.48
C VAL A 366 9.15 -11.62 6.34
N ALA A 367 8.88 -12.91 6.15
CA ALA A 367 7.83 -13.60 6.87
C ALA A 367 8.25 -15.02 7.26
N TYR A 368 7.95 -15.37 8.51
CA TYR A 368 8.06 -16.71 9.05
C TYR A 368 6.72 -17.09 9.67
N VAL A 369 6.03 -18.06 9.06
CA VAL A 369 4.61 -18.34 9.34
C VAL A 369 4.40 -19.84 9.57
N TYR A 370 3.54 -20.18 10.53
CA TYR A 370 3.20 -21.55 10.95
C TYR A 370 4.42 -22.42 11.27
N ASP A 371 5.46 -21.81 11.83
CA ASP A 371 6.75 -22.42 12.19
C ASP A 371 7.45 -23.20 11.06
N LYS A 372 7.05 -22.98 9.81
CA LYS A 372 7.46 -23.80 8.66
C LYS A 372 7.75 -23.00 7.41
N TYR A 373 6.96 -21.97 7.14
CA TYR A 373 7.00 -21.27 5.86
C TYR A 373 7.86 -20.02 5.95
N HIS A 374 8.93 -20.00 5.13
CA HIS A 374 9.87 -18.90 5.01
C HIS A 374 9.62 -18.14 3.71
N VAL A 375 9.08 -16.92 3.78
CA VAL A 375 8.70 -16.12 2.62
C VAL A 375 9.37 -14.75 2.68
N SER A 376 9.72 -14.17 1.52
CA SER A 376 10.36 -12.85 1.45
C SER A 376 9.99 -12.09 0.19
N GLY A 377 10.19 -10.77 0.21
CA GLY A 377 9.97 -9.89 -0.93
C GLY A 377 8.48 -9.70 -1.23
N PHE A 378 8.13 -9.70 -2.52
CA PHE A 378 6.77 -9.40 -2.98
C PHE A 378 5.72 -10.32 -2.35
N MET A 379 5.96 -11.64 -2.28
CA MET A 379 5.01 -12.59 -1.69
C MET A 379 4.80 -12.36 -0.19
N ALA A 380 5.85 -12.05 0.57
CA ALA A 380 5.72 -11.73 2.00
C ALA A 380 4.96 -10.42 2.22
N THR A 381 5.22 -9.42 1.38
CA THR A 381 4.52 -8.12 1.45
C THR A 381 3.03 -8.29 1.10
N PHE A 382 2.73 -9.10 0.09
CA PHE A 382 1.36 -9.48 -0.25
C PHE A 382 0.66 -10.20 0.91
N MET A 383 1.31 -11.18 1.55
CA MET A 383 0.79 -11.87 2.72
C MET A 383 0.49 -10.92 3.89
N LYS A 384 1.37 -9.94 4.15
CA LYS A 384 1.13 -8.90 5.16
C LYS A 384 -0.16 -8.13 4.86
N HIS A 385 -0.35 -7.65 3.64
CA HIS A 385 -1.60 -6.95 3.29
C HIS A 385 -2.83 -7.87 3.38
N MET A 386 -2.71 -9.17 3.06
CA MET A 386 -3.80 -10.13 3.24
C MET A 386 -4.14 -10.32 4.71
N SER A 387 -3.14 -10.36 5.60
CA SER A 387 -3.35 -10.44 7.05
C SER A 387 -4.16 -9.24 7.57
N ASN A 388 -3.81 -8.01 7.14
CA ASN A 388 -4.57 -6.81 7.49
C ASN A 388 -6.03 -6.87 6.96
N ILE A 389 -6.24 -7.37 5.74
CA ILE A 389 -7.59 -7.57 5.18
C ILE A 389 -8.37 -8.62 5.98
N LEU A 390 -7.74 -9.73 6.37
CA LEU A 390 -8.35 -10.78 7.21
C LEU A 390 -8.75 -10.23 8.57
N TYR A 391 -7.95 -9.34 9.17
CA TYR A 391 -8.33 -8.62 10.38
C TYR A 391 -9.61 -7.79 10.17
N PHE A 392 -9.70 -7.00 9.10
CA PHE A 392 -10.94 -6.26 8.81
C PHE A 392 -12.15 -7.17 8.56
N PHE A 393 -11.90 -8.36 7.99
CA PHE A 393 -12.91 -9.38 7.81
C PHE A 393 -13.39 -9.95 9.16
N SER A 394 -12.50 -10.22 10.12
CA SER A 394 -12.83 -10.73 11.45
C SER A 394 -13.72 -9.74 12.23
N ILE A 395 -13.43 -8.44 12.10
CA ILE A 395 -14.26 -7.40 12.70
C ILE A 395 -15.53 -7.08 11.89
N ARG A 396 -15.72 -7.72 10.72
CA ARG A 396 -16.83 -7.54 9.76
C ARG A 396 -16.93 -6.12 9.18
N SER A 397 -15.80 -5.46 8.98
CA SER A 397 -15.74 -4.10 8.46
C SER A 397 -15.43 -4.08 6.96
N PHE A 398 -16.41 -4.46 6.12
CA PHE A 398 -16.26 -4.49 4.66
C PHE A 398 -15.93 -3.13 4.05
N TYR A 399 -16.41 -2.04 4.65
CA TYR A 399 -16.02 -0.71 4.25
C TYR A 399 -14.52 -0.47 4.48
N ASN A 400 -13.98 -0.87 5.63
CA ASN A 400 -12.55 -0.71 5.90
C ASN A 400 -11.72 -1.62 4.99
N ILE A 401 -12.22 -2.81 4.62
CA ILE A 401 -11.57 -3.63 3.57
C ILE A 401 -11.49 -2.83 2.26
N GLY A 402 -12.61 -2.29 1.79
CA GLY A 402 -12.65 -1.52 0.54
C GLY A 402 -11.82 -0.25 0.60
N ALA A 403 -11.82 0.45 1.74
CA ALA A 403 -11.03 1.64 1.98
C ALA A 403 -9.53 1.31 2.02
N TYR A 404 -9.12 0.30 2.77
CA TYR A 404 -7.75 -0.18 2.85
C TYR A 404 -7.24 -0.65 1.47
N VAL A 405 -8.01 -1.48 0.77
CA VAL A 405 -7.63 -1.95 -0.57
C VAL A 405 -7.49 -0.78 -1.52
N ARG A 406 -8.45 0.16 -1.53
CA ARG A 406 -8.35 1.37 -2.36
C ARG A 406 -7.10 2.17 -2.02
N HIS A 407 -6.88 2.43 -0.74
CA HIS A 407 -5.81 3.27 -0.25
C HIS A 407 -4.43 2.64 -0.52
N GLU A 408 -4.14 1.47 0.04
CA GLU A 408 -2.84 0.80 -0.01
C GLU A 408 -2.44 0.34 -1.42
N PHE A 409 -3.41 -0.08 -2.23
CA PHE A 409 -3.11 -0.58 -3.57
C PHE A 409 -3.25 0.51 -4.63
N PHE A 410 -4.30 1.33 -4.62
CA PHE A 410 -4.65 2.19 -5.75
C PHE A 410 -4.40 3.69 -5.53
N ASP A 411 -4.49 4.21 -4.30
CA ASP A 411 -4.41 5.66 -4.08
C ASP A 411 -3.08 6.10 -3.45
N MET A 412 -2.19 5.15 -3.12
CA MET A 412 -0.92 5.43 -2.46
C MET A 412 -0.07 6.52 -3.13
N ARG A 413 0.26 7.54 -2.33
CA ARG A 413 1.11 8.66 -2.75
C ARG A 413 2.55 8.20 -3.02
N HIS A 414 3.22 8.90 -3.92
CA HIS A 414 4.64 8.71 -4.23
C HIS A 414 5.04 7.28 -4.67
N GLN A 415 4.10 6.47 -5.17
CA GLN A 415 4.36 5.09 -5.64
C GLN A 415 4.91 4.17 -4.53
N ARG A 416 4.62 4.48 -3.26
CA ARG A 416 5.00 3.69 -2.09
C ARG A 416 3.95 2.61 -1.82
N ASN A 417 3.85 1.65 -2.74
CA ASN A 417 3.00 0.48 -2.59
C ASN A 417 3.69 -0.78 -3.14
N LEU A 418 3.08 -1.93 -2.86
CA LEU A 418 3.51 -3.26 -3.29
C LEU A 418 3.86 -3.33 -4.78
N PHE A 419 3.08 -2.65 -5.63
CA PHE A 419 3.19 -2.68 -7.08
C PHE A 419 4.03 -1.54 -7.66
N ARG A 420 4.83 -0.84 -6.84
CA ARG A 420 5.73 0.25 -7.27
C ARG A 420 5.01 1.33 -8.08
N GLY A 421 3.73 1.54 -7.80
CA GLY A 421 2.88 2.53 -8.45
C GLY A 421 2.30 2.14 -9.82
N HIS A 422 2.42 0.89 -10.27
CA HIS A 422 1.82 0.45 -11.54
C HIS A 422 0.28 0.49 -11.53
N ILE A 423 -0.33 0.43 -10.35
CA ILE A 423 -1.78 0.48 -10.16
C ILE A 423 -2.26 1.78 -9.48
N SER A 424 -1.34 2.66 -9.06
CA SER A 424 -1.70 3.89 -8.35
C SER A 424 -1.64 5.11 -9.25
N HIS A 425 -2.79 5.49 -9.82
CA HIS A 425 -2.90 6.68 -10.67
C HIS A 425 -4.17 7.46 -10.38
N LYS A 426 -4.11 8.79 -10.51
CA LYS A 426 -5.25 9.71 -10.25
C LYS A 426 -6.49 9.40 -11.10
N GLY A 427 -6.32 8.65 -12.20
CA GLY A 427 -7.39 7.92 -12.88
C GLY A 427 -7.01 6.44 -13.01
N ASN A 428 -7.94 5.53 -12.70
CA ASN A 428 -7.67 4.09 -12.75
C ASN A 428 -7.55 3.59 -14.20
N VAL A 429 -6.32 3.62 -14.74
CA VAL A 429 -5.97 3.14 -16.09
C VAL A 429 -5.62 1.64 -16.14
N LEU A 430 -5.76 0.92 -15.02
CA LEU A 430 -5.56 -0.53 -14.99
C LEU A 430 -6.54 -1.24 -15.94
N TRP A 431 -7.78 -0.79 -15.96
CA TRP A 431 -8.85 -1.41 -16.74
C TRP A 431 -8.73 -1.16 -18.25
N SER A 432 -7.87 -0.25 -18.69
CA SER A 432 -7.56 -0.10 -20.11
C SER A 432 -6.45 -1.04 -20.59
N VAL A 433 -5.75 -1.77 -19.70
CA VAL A 433 -4.68 -2.70 -20.10
C VAL A 433 -5.19 -3.86 -20.99
N PRO A 434 -6.28 -4.58 -20.65
CA PRO A 434 -6.81 -5.62 -21.53
C PRO A 434 -7.20 -5.06 -22.90
N MET A 435 -7.80 -3.88 -22.92
CA MET A 435 -8.15 -3.16 -24.15
C MET A 435 -6.88 -2.81 -24.97
N ARG A 436 -5.81 -2.36 -24.32
CA ARG A 436 -4.51 -2.04 -24.95
C ARG A 436 -3.89 -3.27 -25.60
N LEU A 437 -3.87 -4.40 -24.88
CA LEU A 437 -3.30 -5.66 -25.36
C LEU A 437 -4.10 -6.21 -26.55
N PHE A 438 -5.42 -6.22 -26.44
CA PHE A 438 -6.31 -6.64 -27.53
C PHE A 438 -6.12 -5.75 -28.77
N TYR A 439 -6.12 -4.43 -28.58
CA TYR A 439 -5.97 -3.47 -29.66
C TYR A 439 -4.60 -3.58 -30.36
N GLY A 440 -3.52 -3.70 -29.58
CA GLY A 440 -2.18 -3.92 -30.11
C GLY A 440 -2.04 -5.26 -30.84
N ALA A 441 -2.67 -6.32 -30.32
CA ALA A 441 -2.69 -7.63 -30.98
C ALA A 441 -3.41 -7.58 -32.34
N MET A 442 -4.49 -6.80 -32.47
CA MET A 442 -5.19 -6.60 -33.75
C MET A 442 -4.30 -5.89 -34.78
N TRP A 443 -3.65 -4.79 -34.40
CA TRP A 443 -2.68 -4.10 -35.28
C TRP A 443 -1.52 -4.99 -35.69
N LEU A 444 -0.99 -5.78 -34.74
CA LEU A 444 0.09 -6.71 -35.02
C LEU A 444 -0.38 -7.83 -35.96
N TYR A 445 -1.57 -8.37 -35.75
CA TYR A 445 -2.15 -9.39 -36.60
C TYR A 445 -2.37 -8.89 -38.02
N GLU A 446 -3.01 -7.72 -38.20
CA GLU A 446 -3.19 -7.06 -39.50
C GLU A 446 -1.85 -6.86 -40.22
N GLY A 447 -0.85 -6.30 -39.53
CA GLY A 447 0.48 -6.11 -40.11
C GLY A 447 1.17 -7.42 -40.51
N LEU A 448 1.08 -8.46 -39.69
CA LEU A 448 1.66 -9.78 -40.00
C LEU A 448 0.95 -10.47 -41.16
N THR A 449 -0.38 -10.34 -41.26
CA THR A 449 -1.13 -10.90 -42.40
C THR A 449 -0.76 -10.23 -43.71
N LYS A 450 -0.53 -8.90 -43.72
CA LYS A 450 -0.04 -8.15 -44.89
C LYS A 450 1.41 -8.49 -45.24
N LEU A 451 2.24 -8.76 -44.24
CA LEU A 451 3.63 -9.18 -44.43
C LEU A 451 3.71 -10.56 -45.10
N PHE A 452 3.02 -11.55 -44.55
CA PHE A 452 3.14 -12.95 -44.98
C PHE A 452 2.08 -13.41 -46.00
N GLY A 453 1.05 -12.62 -46.25
CA GLY A 453 -0.04 -12.96 -47.17
C GLY A 453 -0.93 -14.09 -46.65
N TRP A 454 -1.41 -13.98 -45.41
CA TRP A 454 -2.23 -15.02 -44.77
C TRP A 454 -3.72 -14.90 -45.10
N HIS A 455 -4.43 -16.03 -45.02
CA HIS A 455 -5.90 -16.12 -45.13
C HIS A 455 -6.51 -15.47 -46.38
N GLY A 456 -5.83 -15.60 -47.53
CA GLY A 456 -6.32 -15.08 -48.81
C GLY A 456 -6.03 -13.60 -49.06
N VAL A 457 -5.28 -12.94 -48.17
CA VAL A 457 -4.74 -11.59 -48.40
C VAL A 457 -3.44 -11.69 -49.18
N HIS A 458 -3.30 -10.98 -50.30
CA HIS A 458 -2.03 -10.91 -51.03
C HIS A 458 -0.97 -10.17 -50.19
N SER A 459 0.26 -10.68 -50.16
CA SER A 459 1.36 -10.01 -49.43
C SER A 459 1.65 -8.63 -50.02
N TRP A 460 1.73 -7.62 -49.16
CA TRP A 460 2.06 -6.25 -49.54
C TRP A 460 3.55 -6.09 -49.89
N PHE A 461 4.34 -7.13 -49.68
CA PHE A 461 5.74 -7.17 -50.12
C PHE A 461 5.93 -7.68 -51.55
N GLY A 462 4.85 -8.11 -52.21
CA GLY A 462 4.83 -8.50 -53.62
C GLY A 462 4.97 -7.32 -54.58
N SER A 463 4.75 -7.62 -55.88
CA SER A 463 4.80 -6.65 -56.99
C SER A 463 3.45 -5.97 -57.27
N ASP A 464 2.36 -6.44 -56.65
CA ASP A 464 1.02 -5.95 -56.92
C ASP A 464 0.71 -4.69 -56.08
N ILE A 465 0.08 -3.70 -56.70
CA ILE A 465 -0.31 -2.45 -56.05
C ILE A 465 -1.69 -2.63 -55.41
N VAL A 466 -1.74 -2.52 -54.08
CA VAL A 466 -2.97 -2.75 -53.31
C VAL A 466 -3.81 -1.47 -53.16
N PHE A 467 -3.23 -0.29 -53.41
CA PHE A 467 -3.93 0.98 -53.25
C PHE A 467 -5.00 1.21 -54.34
N PRO A 468 -6.19 1.72 -53.98
CA PRO A 468 -7.31 1.90 -54.92
C PRO A 468 -7.17 3.13 -55.84
N PHE A 469 -5.98 3.73 -55.97
CA PHE A 469 -5.81 5.01 -56.65
C PHE A 469 -5.84 4.87 -58.19
N PRO A 470 -6.68 5.65 -58.90
CA PRO A 470 -6.85 5.51 -60.35
C PRO A 470 -5.57 5.73 -61.17
N TRP A 471 -4.66 6.61 -60.72
CA TRP A 471 -3.43 6.93 -61.47
C TRP A 471 -2.30 5.90 -61.31
N LEU A 472 -2.48 4.89 -60.46
CA LEU A 472 -1.51 3.82 -60.25
C LEU A 472 -1.85 2.53 -61.02
N LYS A 473 -3.07 2.43 -61.56
CA LYS A 473 -3.52 1.29 -62.38
C LYS A 473 -3.17 1.59 -63.84
N GLU A 474 -2.42 0.71 -64.50
CA GLU A 474 -2.03 0.91 -65.90
C GLU A 474 -3.26 1.08 -66.82
N ALA A 475 -3.19 2.02 -67.76
CA ALA A 475 -4.11 2.07 -68.87
C ALA A 475 -3.81 0.90 -69.80
N VAL A 476 -4.63 -0.15 -69.75
CA VAL A 476 -4.56 -1.25 -70.72
C VAL A 476 -4.88 -0.69 -72.11
N SER A 477 -3.84 -0.48 -72.93
CA SER A 477 -4.01 -0.19 -74.35
C SER A 477 -4.09 -1.50 -75.14
N GLY A 478 -5.27 -1.79 -75.67
CA GLY A 478 -5.45 -2.60 -76.89
C GLY A 478 -5.90 -4.05 -76.72
N ALA A 479 -7.06 -4.34 -77.33
CA ALA A 479 -7.61 -5.65 -77.73
C ALA A 479 -8.40 -6.48 -76.69
N SER A 480 -9.70 -6.22 -76.57
CA SER A 480 -10.74 -7.05 -77.22
C SER A 480 -12.15 -6.64 -76.76
N GLU A 481 -12.85 -5.88 -77.60
CA GLU A 481 -14.31 -5.96 -77.67
C GLU A 481 -14.68 -7.20 -78.48
N ALA A 482 -15.36 -8.17 -77.85
CA ALA A 482 -16.45 -8.97 -78.44
C ALA A 482 -16.73 -10.22 -77.60
N ALA A 483 -17.68 -10.14 -76.67
CA ALA A 483 -18.61 -11.23 -76.30
C ALA A 483 -19.66 -10.71 -75.32
N THR A 484 -20.77 -10.20 -75.86
CA THR A 484 -22.01 -9.98 -75.10
C THR A 484 -22.74 -11.31 -74.91
N SER A 485 -23.07 -11.67 -73.66
CA SER A 485 -24.46 -11.77 -73.15
C SER A 485 -24.69 -12.87 -72.10
N SER A 486 -25.55 -12.51 -71.13
CA SER A 486 -26.35 -13.35 -70.22
C SER A 486 -25.69 -13.91 -68.95
N ALA A 487 -25.79 -13.16 -67.84
CA ALA A 487 -26.62 -13.51 -66.67
C ALA A 487 -26.23 -12.63 -65.46
N SER A 488 -27.16 -11.74 -65.07
CA SER A 488 -27.24 -10.98 -63.82
C SER A 488 -25.95 -10.37 -63.26
N GLN A 489 -25.64 -9.13 -63.67
CA GLN A 489 -25.04 -8.19 -62.73
C GLN A 489 -26.09 -7.94 -61.64
N ALA A 490 -25.96 -8.64 -60.50
CA ALA A 490 -26.49 -8.11 -59.26
C ALA A 490 -25.87 -6.71 -59.09
N ALA A 491 -26.72 -5.70 -58.84
CA ALA A 491 -26.23 -4.40 -58.41
C ALA A 491 -25.22 -4.63 -57.26
N PRO A 492 -24.09 -3.92 -57.20
CA PRO A 492 -23.20 -4.03 -56.06
C PRO A 492 -24.04 -3.77 -54.80
N ASP A 493 -24.14 -4.79 -53.94
CA ASP A 493 -24.91 -4.72 -52.71
C ASP A 493 -24.43 -3.49 -51.95
N PRO A 494 -25.27 -2.45 -51.75
CA PRO A 494 -24.86 -1.23 -51.08
C PRO A 494 -24.61 -1.63 -49.62
N GLY A 495 -23.36 -1.96 -49.31
CA GLY A 495 -22.97 -2.65 -48.08
C GLY A 495 -23.73 -2.16 -46.86
N ILE A 496 -24.05 -3.07 -45.95
CA ILE A 496 -24.96 -2.77 -44.85
C ILE A 496 -24.22 -1.94 -43.80
N PHE A 497 -24.83 -0.82 -43.40
CA PHE A 497 -24.35 -0.05 -42.26
C PHE A 497 -24.48 -0.90 -41.00
N SER A 498 -23.35 -1.21 -40.39
CA SER A 498 -23.30 -1.94 -39.13
C SER A 498 -22.04 -1.56 -38.35
N LEU A 499 -22.16 -1.54 -37.02
CA LEU A 499 -21.03 -1.37 -36.10
C LEU A 499 -20.48 -2.72 -35.63
N ASN A 500 -21.09 -3.83 -36.04
CA ASN A 500 -20.63 -5.20 -35.81
C ASN A 500 -20.65 -6.02 -37.09
N TYR A 501 -19.79 -7.03 -37.20
CA TYR A 501 -19.79 -7.92 -38.36
C TYR A 501 -20.99 -8.88 -38.30
N SER A 502 -21.74 -8.94 -39.41
CA SER A 502 -22.82 -9.90 -39.62
C SER A 502 -22.36 -10.90 -40.68
N TYR A 503 -22.32 -12.18 -40.31
CA TYR A 503 -21.87 -13.24 -41.21
C TYR A 503 -22.74 -13.26 -42.48
N GLY A 504 -22.09 -13.25 -43.65
CA GLY A 504 -22.76 -13.25 -44.95
C GLY A 504 -23.18 -11.87 -45.47
N GLN A 505 -22.86 -10.77 -44.77
CA GLN A 505 -23.15 -9.40 -45.21
C GLN A 505 -21.86 -8.61 -45.47
N GLN A 506 -21.83 -7.87 -46.58
CA GLN A 506 -20.73 -6.95 -46.91
C GLN A 506 -20.87 -5.67 -46.07
N PRO A 507 -19.86 -5.29 -45.27
CA PRO A 507 -19.93 -4.08 -44.45
C PRO A 507 -19.82 -2.82 -45.30
N LYS A 508 -20.53 -1.75 -44.89
CA LYS A 508 -20.47 -0.45 -45.57
C LYS A 508 -19.13 0.27 -45.35
N LEU A 509 -18.57 0.86 -46.42
CA LEU A 509 -17.43 1.79 -46.33
C LEU A 509 -17.83 3.09 -45.61
N VAL A 510 -16.86 3.71 -44.94
CA VAL A 510 -17.09 5.00 -44.26
C VAL A 510 -17.27 6.13 -45.27
N ILE A 511 -16.41 6.16 -46.29
CA ILE A 511 -16.50 7.05 -47.44
C ILE A 511 -16.36 6.18 -48.69
N GLU A 512 -17.34 6.23 -49.58
CA GLU A 512 -17.39 5.40 -50.79
C GLU A 512 -16.48 5.96 -51.90
N GLU A 513 -16.38 7.29 -52.02
CA GLU A 513 -15.52 7.94 -53.01
C GLU A 513 -14.50 8.87 -52.37
N MET A 514 -13.23 8.71 -52.75
CA MET A 514 -12.14 9.54 -52.24
C MET A 514 -12.34 11.03 -52.60
N PRO A 515 -12.29 11.96 -51.63
CA PRO A 515 -12.40 13.40 -51.90
C PRO A 515 -11.30 13.92 -52.83
N ARG A 516 -11.64 14.80 -53.78
CA ARG A 516 -10.69 15.32 -54.79
C ARG A 516 -9.44 15.97 -54.20
N TRP A 517 -9.60 16.80 -53.16
CA TRP A 517 -8.49 17.48 -52.49
C TRP A 517 -7.53 16.49 -51.84
N PHE A 518 -8.06 15.41 -51.26
CA PHE A 518 -7.26 14.35 -50.64
C PHE A 518 -6.57 13.50 -51.70
N GLY A 519 -7.25 13.22 -52.82
CA GLY A 519 -6.66 12.60 -53.99
C GLY A 519 -5.47 13.38 -54.55
N SER A 520 -5.52 14.73 -54.55
CA SER A 520 -4.37 15.56 -54.93
C SER A 520 -3.17 15.40 -53.99
N ILE A 521 -3.41 15.31 -52.67
CA ILE A 521 -2.36 15.05 -51.67
C ILE A 521 -1.76 13.65 -51.88
N MET A 522 -2.61 12.63 -52.05
CA MET A 522 -2.17 11.25 -52.26
C MET A 522 -1.39 11.09 -53.56
N LYS A 523 -1.77 11.79 -54.64
CA LYS A 523 -1.02 11.81 -55.89
C LYS A 523 0.34 12.50 -55.74
N PHE A 524 0.45 13.52 -54.91
CA PHE A 524 1.73 14.15 -54.58
C PHE A 524 2.63 13.22 -53.76
N MET A 525 2.07 12.53 -52.76
CA MET A 525 2.82 11.60 -51.90
C MET A 525 3.21 10.29 -52.61
N MET A 526 2.35 9.78 -53.50
CA MET A 526 2.54 8.55 -54.28
C MET A 526 2.30 8.83 -55.77
N PRO A 527 3.27 9.48 -56.46
CA PRO A 527 3.10 9.90 -57.85
C PRO A 527 3.23 8.76 -58.86
N ASN A 528 3.91 7.67 -58.50
CA ASN A 528 4.18 6.54 -59.39
C ASN A 528 4.09 5.20 -58.63
N GLN A 529 4.17 4.12 -59.39
CA GLN A 529 4.03 2.75 -58.89
C GLN A 529 5.16 2.36 -57.91
N ASP A 530 6.40 2.77 -58.16
CA ASP A 530 7.54 2.45 -57.30
C ASP A 530 7.38 3.04 -55.89
N VAL A 531 6.95 4.30 -55.80
CA VAL A 531 6.68 4.97 -54.51
C VAL A 531 5.50 4.32 -53.82
N ALA A 532 4.47 3.89 -54.55
CA ALA A 532 3.34 3.17 -53.98
C ALA A 532 3.75 1.80 -53.40
N LEU A 533 4.58 1.03 -54.11
CA LEU A 533 5.13 -0.24 -53.64
C LEU A 533 6.01 -0.06 -52.39
N PHE A 534 6.78 1.03 -52.33
CA PHE A 534 7.52 1.38 -51.12
C PHE A 534 6.56 1.72 -49.95
N MET A 535 5.55 2.55 -50.19
CA MET A 535 4.62 3.01 -49.16
C MET A 535 3.78 1.87 -48.57
N GLN A 536 3.32 0.89 -49.35
CA GLN A 536 2.61 -0.28 -48.80
C GLN A 536 3.51 -1.15 -47.91
N LYS A 537 4.78 -1.34 -48.29
CA LYS A 537 5.77 -2.05 -47.46
C LYS A 537 6.04 -1.29 -46.16
N PHE A 538 6.27 0.02 -46.27
CA PHE A 538 6.49 0.89 -45.12
C PHE A 538 5.29 0.91 -44.17
N MET A 539 4.08 1.03 -44.70
CA MET A 539 2.85 1.02 -43.90
C MET A 539 2.72 -0.29 -43.13
N THR A 540 2.94 -1.44 -43.77
CA THR A 540 2.93 -2.75 -43.09
C THR A 540 3.89 -2.80 -41.89
N LEU A 541 5.11 -2.26 -42.03
CA LEU A 541 6.07 -2.19 -40.93
C LEU A 541 5.61 -1.24 -39.81
N VAL A 542 5.00 -0.12 -40.15
CA VAL A 542 4.42 0.83 -39.18
C VAL A 542 3.26 0.19 -38.40
N GLU A 543 2.41 -0.60 -39.04
CA GLU A 543 1.31 -1.32 -38.37
C GLU A 543 1.82 -2.33 -37.35
N ILE A 544 2.84 -3.11 -37.73
CA ILE A 544 3.54 -4.04 -36.83
C ILE A 544 4.16 -3.27 -35.66
N ALA A 545 4.83 -2.15 -35.94
CA ALA A 545 5.46 -1.32 -34.90
C ALA A 545 4.43 -0.71 -33.94
N ILE A 546 3.28 -0.24 -34.44
CA ILE A 546 2.15 0.26 -33.62
C ILE A 546 1.63 -0.87 -32.74
N GLY A 547 1.37 -2.05 -33.30
CA GLY A 547 0.87 -3.21 -32.56
C GLY A 547 1.82 -3.62 -31.44
N ALA A 548 3.11 -3.75 -31.74
CA ALA A 548 4.14 -4.06 -30.75
C ALA A 548 4.25 -2.98 -29.66
N ALA A 549 4.28 -1.70 -30.05
CA ALA A 549 4.37 -0.57 -29.12
C ALA A 549 3.16 -0.51 -28.16
N LEU A 550 1.95 -0.77 -28.65
CA LEU A 550 0.75 -0.85 -27.82
C LEU A 550 0.80 -2.03 -26.85
N ILE A 551 1.24 -3.22 -27.29
CA ILE A 551 1.35 -4.41 -26.43
C ILE A 551 2.32 -4.15 -25.26
N ILE A 552 3.55 -3.71 -25.57
CA ILE A 552 4.56 -3.41 -24.55
C ILE A 552 4.23 -2.15 -23.73
N GLY A 553 3.29 -1.33 -24.20
CA GLY A 553 2.88 -0.09 -23.56
C GLY A 553 3.92 1.02 -23.68
N ALA A 554 4.56 1.16 -24.84
CA ALA A 554 5.50 2.23 -25.17
C ALA A 554 4.83 3.30 -26.05
N PHE A 555 5.01 4.56 -25.68
CA PHE A 555 4.46 5.74 -26.35
C PHE A 555 2.96 5.64 -26.65
N VAL A 556 2.18 5.03 -25.76
CA VAL A 556 0.78 4.65 -26.03
C VAL A 556 -0.08 5.83 -26.44
N TRP A 557 0.17 7.01 -25.87
CA TRP A 557 -0.50 8.23 -26.27
C TRP A 557 -0.21 8.60 -27.73
N LEU A 558 1.08 8.60 -28.12
CA LEU A 558 1.51 8.96 -29.47
C LEU A 558 1.08 7.91 -30.49
N THR A 559 1.21 6.61 -30.17
CA THR A 559 0.81 5.53 -31.07
C THR A 559 -0.69 5.52 -31.26
N SER A 560 -1.49 5.73 -30.22
CA SER A 560 -2.94 5.85 -30.33
C SER A 560 -3.35 7.09 -31.13
N ALA A 561 -2.69 8.23 -30.92
CA ALA A 561 -2.93 9.44 -31.72
C ALA A 561 -2.59 9.23 -33.20
N LEU A 562 -1.45 8.58 -33.49
CA LEU A 562 -1.07 8.20 -34.85
C LEU A 562 -2.11 7.28 -35.47
N THR A 563 -2.63 6.31 -34.71
CA THR A 563 -3.69 5.42 -35.20
C THR A 563 -4.96 6.18 -35.58
N ILE A 564 -5.38 7.19 -34.81
CA ILE A 564 -6.55 8.02 -35.16
C ILE A 564 -6.32 8.72 -36.51
N VAL A 565 -5.11 9.26 -36.72
CA VAL A 565 -4.72 9.88 -38.00
C VAL A 565 -4.75 8.87 -39.13
N LEU A 566 -4.17 7.67 -38.94
CA LEU A 566 -4.16 6.59 -39.94
C LEU A 566 -5.56 6.11 -40.30
N VAL A 567 -6.43 5.91 -39.31
CA VAL A 567 -7.84 5.54 -39.54
C VAL A 567 -8.54 6.64 -40.31
N GLY A 568 -8.31 7.91 -39.97
CA GLY A 568 -8.81 9.05 -40.75
C GLY A 568 -8.36 9.00 -42.22
N MET A 569 -7.09 8.69 -42.47
CA MET A 569 -6.55 8.53 -43.83
C MET A 569 -7.19 7.34 -44.56
N PHE A 570 -7.39 6.20 -43.89
CA PHE A 570 -8.05 5.03 -44.49
C PHE A 570 -9.53 5.27 -44.80
N CYS A 571 -10.22 6.02 -43.94
CA CYS A 571 -11.58 6.48 -44.22
C CYS A 571 -11.59 7.33 -45.49
N LEU A 572 -10.70 8.34 -45.58
CA LEU A 572 -10.62 9.24 -46.74
C LEU A 572 -10.18 8.52 -48.03
N SER A 573 -9.42 7.43 -47.95
CA SER A 573 -8.97 6.65 -49.10
C SER A 573 -9.96 5.59 -49.58
N GLY A 574 -11.13 5.45 -48.93
CA GLY A 574 -12.12 4.42 -49.27
C GLY A 574 -11.70 3.00 -48.89
N MET A 575 -10.82 2.86 -47.90
CA MET A 575 -10.26 1.57 -47.46
C MET A 575 -10.69 1.18 -46.04
N PHE A 576 -11.71 1.84 -45.48
CA PHE A 576 -12.15 1.63 -44.10
C PHE A 576 -13.66 1.45 -43.99
N TYR A 577 -14.08 0.54 -43.11
CA TYR A 577 -15.48 0.12 -42.94
C TYR A 577 -16.07 0.63 -41.62
N TRP A 578 -17.38 0.87 -41.59
CA TRP A 578 -18.09 1.33 -40.38
C TRP A 578 -17.94 0.37 -39.19
N VAL A 579 -17.85 -0.94 -39.44
CA VAL A 579 -17.63 -1.96 -38.40
C VAL A 579 -16.30 -1.78 -37.66
N ASN A 580 -15.32 -1.08 -38.22
CA ASN A 580 -14.01 -0.84 -37.61
C ASN A 580 -13.91 0.52 -36.92
N MET A 581 -14.99 1.30 -36.86
CA MET A 581 -14.97 2.67 -36.28
C MET A 581 -14.62 2.69 -34.78
N TRP A 582 -14.84 1.58 -34.08
CA TRP A 582 -14.44 1.42 -32.69
C TRP A 582 -12.92 1.60 -32.46
N PHE A 583 -12.08 1.46 -33.50
CA PHE A 583 -10.64 1.74 -33.42
C PHE A 583 -10.35 3.14 -32.89
N ILE A 584 -11.13 4.15 -33.31
CA ILE A 584 -10.95 5.55 -32.86
C ILE A 584 -11.31 5.68 -31.38
N VAL A 585 -12.42 5.07 -30.96
CA VAL A 585 -12.90 5.12 -29.58
C VAL A 585 -11.90 4.45 -28.63
N VAL A 586 -11.37 3.29 -29.02
CA VAL A 586 -10.33 2.60 -28.27
C VAL A 586 -9.04 3.42 -28.23
N ALA A 587 -8.59 3.97 -29.34
CA ALA A 587 -7.40 4.83 -29.36
C ALA A 587 -7.54 6.04 -28.42
N LEU A 588 -8.70 6.73 -28.44
CA LEU A 588 -8.99 7.83 -27.51
C LEU A 588 -8.97 7.39 -26.05
N ALA A 589 -9.53 6.21 -25.73
CA ALA A 589 -9.49 5.66 -24.38
C ALA A 589 -8.05 5.34 -23.92
N LEU A 590 -7.22 4.77 -24.80
CA LEU A 590 -5.83 4.42 -24.50
C LEU A 590 -4.92 5.65 -24.32
N MET A 591 -5.25 6.78 -24.98
CA MET A 591 -4.61 8.08 -24.73
C MET A 591 -4.82 8.57 -23.29
N GLY A 592 -5.72 7.97 -22.50
CA GLY A 592 -5.84 8.19 -21.06
C GLY A 592 -4.61 7.81 -20.23
N GLY A 593 -3.54 7.28 -20.85
CA GLY A 593 -2.28 6.95 -20.19
C GLY A 593 -2.10 5.46 -19.92
N SER A 594 -2.76 4.60 -20.69
CA SER A 594 -2.75 3.14 -20.50
C SER A 594 -1.34 2.53 -20.54
N GLY A 595 -0.36 3.17 -21.19
CA GLY A 595 1.03 2.70 -21.21
C GLY A 595 1.71 2.71 -19.83
N ARG A 596 1.21 3.51 -18.88
CA ARG A 596 1.81 3.61 -17.54
C ARG A 596 1.40 2.47 -16.60
N ALA A 597 0.31 1.77 -16.90
CA ALA A 597 -0.10 0.55 -16.21
C ALA A 597 0.45 -0.67 -16.96
N PHE A 598 1.30 -1.47 -16.31
CA PHE A 598 1.93 -2.65 -16.90
C PHE A 598 2.52 -2.39 -18.31
N GLY A 599 3.18 -1.25 -18.49
CA GLY A 599 3.80 -0.88 -19.77
C GLY A 599 5.05 -0.03 -19.57
N VAL A 600 5.84 0.06 -20.63
CA VAL A 600 7.17 0.70 -20.62
C VAL A 600 7.09 2.22 -20.38
N ASP A 601 5.99 2.87 -20.76
CA ASP A 601 5.75 4.30 -20.51
C ASP A 601 5.83 4.70 -19.04
N HIS A 602 5.65 3.74 -18.11
CA HIS A 602 5.84 3.95 -16.68
C HIS A 602 7.26 4.46 -16.36
N TRP A 603 8.28 3.95 -17.04
CA TRP A 603 9.67 4.37 -16.86
C TRP A 603 10.14 5.32 -17.96
N LEU A 604 9.73 5.07 -19.21
CA LEU A 604 10.22 5.77 -20.38
C LEU A 604 9.82 7.25 -20.38
N GLN A 605 8.55 7.57 -20.12
CA GLN A 605 8.10 8.97 -20.15
C GLN A 605 8.77 9.83 -19.06
N PRO A 606 8.84 9.41 -17.77
CA PRO A 606 9.59 10.16 -16.77
C PRO A 606 11.09 10.24 -17.08
N TRP A 607 11.67 9.20 -17.68
CA TRP A 607 13.09 9.20 -18.06
C TRP A 607 13.37 10.23 -19.16
N ILE A 608 12.58 10.26 -20.23
CA ILE A 608 12.69 11.25 -21.32
C ILE A 608 12.50 12.66 -20.76
N GLY A 609 11.43 12.88 -19.99
CA GLY A 609 11.14 14.18 -19.38
C GLY A 609 12.29 14.68 -18.52
N LYS A 610 12.84 13.82 -17.64
CA LYS A 610 14.00 14.18 -16.81
C LYS A 610 15.24 14.50 -17.62
N HIS A 611 15.52 13.76 -18.70
CA HIS A 611 16.70 14.02 -19.54
C HIS A 611 16.56 15.32 -20.33
N LEU A 612 15.39 15.58 -20.91
CA LEU A 612 15.09 16.82 -21.61
C LEU A 612 15.11 18.02 -20.65
N ASP A 613 14.46 17.90 -19.48
CA ASP A 613 14.50 18.94 -18.45
C ASP A 613 15.93 19.19 -17.98
N HIS A 614 16.73 18.13 -17.78
CA HIS A 614 18.11 18.27 -17.37
C HIS A 614 18.97 18.94 -18.45
N TRP A 615 18.72 18.64 -19.72
CA TRP A 615 19.39 19.28 -20.85
C TRP A 615 19.01 20.76 -21.00
N ILE A 616 17.74 21.12 -20.78
CA ILE A 616 17.22 22.48 -20.91
C ILE A 616 17.55 23.35 -19.69
N TYR A 617 17.34 22.82 -18.47
CA TYR A 617 17.37 23.58 -17.21
C TYR A 617 18.58 23.26 -16.30
N GLY A 618 19.38 22.24 -16.61
CA GLY A 618 20.51 21.83 -15.77
C GLY A 618 20.11 21.03 -14.52
N LYS A 619 20.96 21.00 -13.48
CA LYS A 619 20.64 20.37 -12.19
C LYS A 619 20.07 21.42 -11.25
N ILE A 620 19.02 21.05 -10.51
CA ILE A 620 18.53 21.87 -9.40
C ILE A 620 19.66 21.99 -8.37
N LYS A 621 20.07 23.22 -8.06
CA LYS A 621 21.05 23.51 -7.00
C LYS A 621 20.40 23.29 -5.62
N CYS A 622 21.22 22.89 -4.65
CA CYS A 622 20.78 22.80 -3.27
C CYS A 622 20.55 24.20 -2.70
N ARG A 623 19.51 24.37 -1.87
CA ARG A 623 19.11 25.68 -1.36
C ARG A 623 20.18 26.35 -0.48
N TYR A 624 20.96 25.57 0.26
CA TYR A 624 22.02 26.10 1.12
C TYR A 624 23.26 26.56 0.34
N ASN A 625 23.37 26.25 -0.95
CA ASN A 625 24.46 26.80 -1.79
C ASN A 625 24.29 28.31 -1.97
N ASP A 626 23.04 28.80 -1.97
CA ASP A 626 22.72 30.22 -2.05
C ASP A 626 23.14 31.01 -0.79
N LEU A 627 23.53 30.31 0.29
CA LEU A 627 24.00 30.92 1.54
C LEU A 627 25.53 31.04 1.61
N GLN A 628 26.25 30.40 0.68
CA GLN A 628 27.71 30.39 0.62
C GLN A 628 28.26 31.42 -0.39
N GLU A 629 27.42 31.86 -1.33
CA GLU A 629 27.65 33.03 -2.21
C GLU A 629 27.26 34.33 -1.49
#